data_AF-A0A087BD30-F1
#
_entry.id   AF-A0A087BD30-F1
#
_cell.length_a   1.000
_cell.length_b   1.000
_cell.length_c   1.000
_cell.angle_alpha   90.00
_cell.angle_beta   90.00
_cell.angle_gamma   90.00
#
_symmetry.space_group_name_H-M   'P 1'
#
loop_
_entity.id
_entity.type
_entity.pdbx_description
1 polymer ?
#
loop_
_entity_poly.entity_id
_entity_poly.type
_entity_poly.pdbx_seq_one_letter_code
_entity_poly.pdbx_strand_id
1 'polypeptide(L)'
;MREKRRLRFLRQADRLERLRGDDAGNARTQRASQARSCNALEPPPPPLALTPALAADPQTDVDILWRIAREEPELRRWLVANPNADAELLEYVSQAGGPGVRRALNVLLDSLDDPAGA
;
A
#
# COMPACT_ATOMS: atom_id res chain seq x y z
N MET A 1 12.24 -5.04 33.43
CA MET A 1 10.90 -5.65 33.50
C MET A 1 10.01 -5.11 32.38
N ARG A 2 10.18 -5.56 31.12
CA ARG A 2 9.25 -5.36 29.97
C ARG A 2 9.55 -6.45 28.93
N GLU A 3 8.94 -7.62 29.10
CA GLU A 3 9.32 -8.89 28.47
C GLU A 3 8.45 -9.19 27.24
N LYS A 4 9.08 -9.13 26.06
CA LYS A 4 9.00 -10.09 24.94
C LYS A 4 7.63 -10.70 24.54
N ARG A 5 7.05 -10.17 23.45
CA ARG A 5 6.26 -10.83 22.38
C ARG A 5 6.03 -9.74 21.31
N ARG A 6 6.73 -9.58 20.19
CA ARG A 6 7.38 -10.46 19.20
C ARG A 6 6.43 -11.19 18.23
N LEU A 7 5.54 -10.47 17.55
CA LEU A 7 5.00 -10.81 16.22
C LEU A 7 4.81 -9.50 15.42
N ARG A 8 5.82 -9.01 14.70
CA ARG A 8 6.03 -9.21 13.25
C ARG A 8 4.78 -8.93 12.41
N PHE A 9 4.56 -7.67 12.05
CA PHE A 9 4.53 -7.15 10.67
C PHE A 9 4.45 -5.62 10.81
N LEU A 10 5.10 -4.86 9.92
CA LEU A 10 5.19 -3.38 9.92
C LEU A 10 6.24 -2.74 10.86
N ARG A 11 7.53 -2.93 10.52
CA ARG A 11 8.54 -1.85 10.66
C ARG A 11 9.81 -2.22 9.88
N GLN A 12 9.81 -2.06 8.56
CA GLN A 12 11.06 -2.13 7.79
C GLN A 12 10.98 -1.30 6.51
N ALA A 13 11.04 0.02 6.65
CA ALA A 13 11.39 0.93 5.54
C ALA A 13 12.15 2.18 6.01
N ASP A 14 12.70 2.20 7.23
CA ASP A 14 13.39 3.36 7.79
C ASP A 14 14.84 2.99 8.16
N ARG A 15 15.67 2.67 7.15
CA ARG A 15 17.08 2.29 7.36
C ARG A 15 18.07 2.89 6.36
N LEU A 16 17.67 3.69 5.39
CA LEU A 16 18.59 4.14 4.33
C LEU A 16 18.83 5.65 4.23
N GLU A 17 18.54 6.42 5.29
CA GLU A 17 18.66 7.89 5.30
C GLU A 17 19.73 8.42 6.29
N ARG A 18 20.89 7.77 6.45
CA ARG A 18 21.94 8.28 7.37
C ARG A 18 23.41 8.15 6.96
N LEU A 19 23.72 7.86 5.71
CA LEU A 19 25.12 7.87 5.23
C LEU A 19 25.30 8.85 4.08
N ARG A 20 25.22 10.14 4.43
CA ARG A 20 25.77 11.24 3.64
C ARG A 20 26.94 11.82 4.43
N GLY A 21 28.16 11.64 3.93
CA GLY A 21 29.36 12.30 4.42
C GLY A 21 30.60 11.45 4.24
N ASP A 22 31.10 11.33 3.01
CA ASP A 22 32.35 11.95 2.57
C ASP A 22 32.67 11.52 1.11
N ASP A 23 33.63 12.21 0.49
CA ASP A 23 34.22 12.02 -0.84
C ASP A 23 33.67 12.86 -2.02
N ALA A 24 34.17 14.10 -2.03
CA ALA A 24 34.83 14.79 -3.14
C ALA A 24 34.67 14.27 -4.60
N GLY A 25 34.22 15.20 -5.45
CA GLY A 25 34.87 15.45 -6.75
C GLY A 25 34.25 14.84 -8.00
N ASN A 26 33.29 15.52 -8.62
CA ASN A 26 33.18 15.54 -10.10
C ASN A 26 32.33 16.71 -10.64
N ALA A 27 32.78 17.94 -10.40
CA ALA A 27 32.23 19.13 -11.05
C ALA A 27 32.95 19.36 -12.41
N ARG A 28 32.68 18.54 -13.44
CA ARG A 28 33.16 18.86 -14.81
C ARG A 28 32.44 18.25 -16.01
N THR A 29 31.37 17.45 -15.84
CA THR A 29 30.68 16.79 -16.97
C THR A 29 29.26 17.31 -17.28
N GLN A 30 28.75 18.26 -16.51
CA GLN A 30 27.33 18.67 -16.56
C GLN A 30 26.93 19.59 -17.73
N ARG A 31 27.73 19.72 -18.80
CA ARG A 31 27.45 20.67 -19.90
C ARG A 31 27.14 20.05 -21.27
N ALA A 32 27.07 18.72 -21.41
CA ALA A 32 26.91 18.09 -22.72
C ALA A 32 25.65 17.20 -22.90
N SER A 33 24.88 16.91 -21.85
CA SER A 33 23.72 16.00 -21.93
C SER A 33 22.36 16.70 -22.03
N GLN A 34 22.31 18.03 -21.90
CA GLN A 34 21.07 18.80 -22.00
C GLN A 34 20.74 19.17 -23.46
N ALA A 35 20.81 18.19 -24.36
CA ALA A 35 20.58 18.44 -25.79
C ALA A 35 19.98 17.25 -26.55
N ARG A 36 19.19 16.34 -25.95
CA ARG A 36 18.35 15.37 -26.69
C ARG A 36 17.11 14.88 -25.93
N SER A 37 16.31 15.77 -25.35
CA SER A 37 14.92 15.42 -25.02
C SER A 37 14.02 15.79 -26.20
N CYS A 38 14.29 15.18 -27.35
CA CYS A 38 13.43 15.23 -28.51
C CYS A 38 12.27 14.25 -28.30
N ASN A 39 11.14 14.79 -27.87
CA ASN A 39 9.76 14.34 -28.14
C ASN A 39 9.64 12.90 -28.68
N ALA A 40 9.79 11.90 -27.82
CA ALA A 40 9.48 10.50 -28.15
C ALA A 40 8.00 10.28 -27.87
N LEU A 41 7.25 9.79 -28.87
CA LEU A 41 5.86 9.34 -28.77
C LEU A 41 5.77 8.10 -27.88
N GLU A 42 5.99 8.26 -26.58
CA GLU A 42 5.80 7.18 -25.63
C GLU A 42 4.30 6.85 -25.58
N PRO A 43 3.91 5.58 -25.76
CA PRO A 43 2.50 5.20 -25.62
C PRO A 43 2.00 5.63 -24.25
N PRO A 44 0.72 6.02 -24.14
CA PRO A 44 0.17 6.41 -22.84
C PRO A 44 0.42 5.29 -21.84
N PRO A 45 0.72 5.62 -20.57
CA PRO A 45 0.97 4.63 -19.55
C PRO A 45 -0.21 3.64 -19.50
N PRO A 46 0.07 2.34 -19.26
CA PRO A 46 -0.99 1.34 -19.22
C PRO A 46 -2.04 1.70 -18.17
N PRO A 47 -3.31 1.31 -18.38
CA PRO A 47 -4.35 1.53 -17.40
C PRO A 47 -3.95 0.93 -16.05
N LEU A 48 -4.32 1.62 -14.96
CA LEU A 48 -3.99 1.20 -13.61
C LEU A 48 -4.50 -0.23 -13.36
N ALA A 49 -3.58 -1.15 -13.10
CA ALA A 49 -3.93 -2.52 -12.76
C ALA A 49 -4.40 -2.59 -11.30
N LEU A 50 -5.63 -3.06 -11.10
CA LEU A 50 -6.17 -3.33 -9.77
C LEU A 50 -5.53 -4.63 -9.25
N THR A 51 -4.79 -4.54 -8.14
CA THR A 51 -4.01 -5.66 -7.60
C THR A 51 -4.22 -5.80 -6.09
N PRO A 52 -3.93 -6.99 -5.50
CA PRO A 52 -3.96 -7.17 -4.05
C PRO A 52 -3.06 -6.18 -3.28
N ALA A 53 -1.89 -5.86 -3.85
CA ALA A 53 -0.94 -4.93 -3.23
C ALA A 53 -1.54 -3.52 -3.16
N LEU A 54 -2.16 -3.06 -4.26
CA LEU A 54 -2.87 -1.78 -4.30
C LEU A 54 -4.06 -1.76 -3.33
N ALA A 55 -4.85 -2.84 -3.28
CA ALA A 55 -6.01 -2.95 -2.40
C ALA A 55 -5.64 -2.85 -0.91
N ALA A 56 -4.45 -3.31 -0.50
CA ALA A 56 -3.98 -3.28 0.89
C ALA A 56 -3.02 -2.12 1.21
N ASP A 57 -2.70 -1.27 0.24
CA ASP A 57 -1.73 -0.19 0.40
C ASP A 57 -2.35 1.01 1.15
N PRO A 58 -1.75 1.46 2.27
CA PRO A 58 -2.20 2.63 3.03
C PRO A 58 -2.07 3.96 2.29
N GLN A 59 -1.45 4.01 1.11
CA GLN A 59 -1.40 5.22 0.29
C GLN A 59 -2.42 5.22 -0.85
N THR A 60 -3.18 4.13 -1.01
CA THR A 60 -4.19 4.05 -2.06
C THR A 60 -5.37 4.96 -1.71
N ASP A 61 -5.79 5.71 -2.71
CA ASP A 61 -6.90 6.66 -2.63
C ASP A 61 -8.24 5.93 -2.45
N VAL A 62 -9.14 6.53 -1.67
CA VAL A 62 -10.45 5.95 -1.33
C VAL A 62 -11.31 5.68 -2.56
N ASP A 63 -11.24 6.52 -3.60
CA ASP A 63 -11.99 6.31 -4.85
C ASP A 63 -11.53 5.03 -5.57
N ILE A 64 -10.23 4.74 -5.52
CA ILE A 64 -9.67 3.51 -6.09
C ILE A 64 -10.08 2.30 -5.25
N LEU A 65 -10.17 2.42 -3.92
CA LEU A 65 -10.67 1.35 -3.07
C LEU A 65 -12.13 1.01 -3.36
N TRP A 66 -12.98 2.02 -3.55
CA TRP A 66 -14.37 1.84 -3.98
C TRP A 66 -14.48 1.21 -5.36
N ARG A 67 -13.59 1.59 -6.28
CA ARG A 67 -13.49 0.97 -7.60
C ARG A 67 -13.18 -0.52 -7.49
N ILE A 68 -12.17 -0.89 -6.70
CA ILE A 68 -11.82 -2.29 -6.42
C ILE A 68 -13.02 -3.03 -5.81
N ALA A 69 -13.71 -2.42 -4.85
CA ALA A 69 -14.86 -3.04 -4.21
C ALA A 69 -15.99 -3.35 -5.21
N ARG A 70 -16.21 -2.50 -6.20
CA ARG A 70 -17.30 -2.68 -7.18
C ARG A 70 -16.91 -3.59 -8.33
N GLU A 71 -15.70 -3.44 -8.85
CA GLU A 71 -15.25 -4.09 -10.10
C GLU A 71 -14.60 -5.45 -9.85
N GLU A 72 -13.95 -5.67 -8.69
CA GLU A 72 -13.06 -6.82 -8.47
C GLU A 72 -13.42 -7.61 -7.19
N PRO A 73 -14.41 -8.52 -7.23
CA PRO A 73 -14.82 -9.34 -6.09
C PRO A 73 -13.70 -10.17 -5.45
N GLU A 74 -12.74 -10.65 -6.26
CA GLU A 74 -11.57 -11.41 -5.80
C GLU A 74 -10.64 -10.58 -4.91
N LEU A 75 -10.64 -9.25 -5.08
CA LEU A 75 -9.73 -8.35 -4.38
C LEU A 75 -10.30 -7.80 -3.07
N ARG A 76 -11.61 -7.86 -2.88
CA ARG A 76 -12.30 -7.29 -1.70
C ARG A 76 -11.76 -7.77 -0.35
N ARG A 77 -11.29 -9.02 -0.27
CA ARG A 77 -10.68 -9.56 0.96
C ARG A 77 -9.45 -8.78 1.43
N TRP A 78 -8.75 -8.11 0.51
CA TRP A 78 -7.56 -7.32 0.81
C TRP A 78 -7.90 -5.93 1.31
N LEU A 79 -9.06 -5.38 0.93
CA LEU A 79 -9.57 -4.10 1.43
C LEU A 79 -9.77 -4.13 2.95
N VAL A 80 -10.13 -5.28 3.51
CA VAL A 80 -10.29 -5.48 4.96
C VAL A 80 -8.99 -5.21 5.73
N ALA A 81 -7.83 -5.39 5.09
CA ALA A 81 -6.54 -5.13 5.70
C ALA A 81 -6.02 -3.70 5.43
N ASN A 82 -6.73 -2.90 4.63
CA ASN A 82 -6.31 -1.55 4.28
C ASN A 82 -6.72 -0.56 5.39
N PRO A 83 -5.78 0.17 6.02
CA PRO A 83 -6.11 1.14 7.05
C PRO A 83 -6.85 2.38 6.54
N ASN A 84 -6.79 2.68 5.23
CA ASN A 84 -7.59 3.75 4.62
C ASN A 84 -9.01 3.29 4.28
N ALA A 85 -9.33 2.00 4.39
CA ALA A 85 -10.70 1.54 4.17
C ALA A 85 -11.58 2.00 5.33
N ASP A 86 -12.46 2.95 5.04
CA ASP A 86 -13.39 3.51 5.99
C ASP A 86 -14.55 2.53 6.31
N ALA A 87 -15.34 2.88 7.32
CA ALA A 87 -16.41 2.02 7.81
C ALA A 87 -17.49 1.76 6.74
N GLU A 88 -17.82 2.74 5.89
CA GLU A 88 -18.84 2.60 4.84
C GLU A 88 -18.35 1.61 3.77
N LEU A 89 -17.08 1.72 3.38
CA LEU A 89 -16.47 0.78 2.46
C LEU A 89 -16.43 -0.65 3.02
N LEU A 90 -16.03 -0.83 4.28
CA LEU A 90 -15.98 -2.15 4.91
C LEU A 90 -17.38 -2.75 5.12
N GLU A 91 -18.37 -1.93 5.44
CA GLU A 91 -19.77 -2.34 5.49
C GLU A 91 -20.23 -2.83 4.12
N TYR A 92 -20.00 -2.06 3.05
CA TYR A 92 -20.33 -2.47 1.69
C TYR A 92 -19.66 -3.80 1.34
N VAL A 93 -18.37 -3.96 1.63
CA VAL A 93 -17.63 -5.21 1.37
C VAL A 93 -18.21 -6.38 2.15
N SER A 94 -18.64 -6.16 3.40
CA SER A 94 -19.27 -7.20 4.22
C SER A 94 -20.60 -7.70 3.63
N GLN A 95 -21.40 -6.79 3.08
CA GLN A 95 -22.69 -7.10 2.47
C GLN A 95 -22.54 -7.70 1.06
N ALA A 96 -21.68 -7.10 0.24
CA ALA A 96 -21.40 -7.54 -1.12
C ALA A 96 -20.64 -8.88 -1.17
N GLY A 97 -19.89 -9.21 -0.10
CA GLY A 97 -19.12 -10.43 0.02
C GLY A 97 -18.02 -10.55 -1.04
N GLY A 98 -17.59 -11.78 -1.29
CA GLY A 98 -16.50 -12.11 -2.21
C GLY A 98 -15.62 -13.22 -1.63
N PRO A 99 -14.77 -13.88 -2.44
CA PRO A 99 -13.95 -14.97 -1.95
C PRO A 99 -13.00 -14.54 -0.84
N GLY A 100 -13.16 -15.18 0.33
CA GLY A 100 -12.32 -14.92 1.50
C GLY A 100 -12.68 -13.68 2.33
N VAL A 101 -13.65 -12.85 1.92
CA VAL A 101 -14.04 -11.62 2.64
C VAL A 101 -14.48 -11.91 4.07
N ARG A 102 -15.42 -12.85 4.25
CA ARG A 102 -15.91 -13.24 5.58
C ARG A 102 -14.79 -13.72 6.51
N ARG A 103 -13.81 -14.45 5.95
CA ARG A 103 -12.65 -14.91 6.72
C ARG A 103 -11.76 -13.74 7.13
N ALA A 104 -11.49 -12.82 6.21
CA ALA A 104 -10.69 -11.63 6.49
C ALA A 104 -11.34 -10.75 7.57
N LEU A 105 -12.66 -10.51 7.47
CA LEU A 105 -13.41 -9.74 8.47
C LEU A 105 -13.37 -10.40 9.85
N ASN A 106 -13.57 -11.72 9.94
CA ASN A 106 -13.46 -12.42 11.22
C ASN A 106 -12.08 -12.28 11.85
N VAL A 107 -11.00 -12.35 11.05
CA VAL A 107 -9.63 -12.15 11.56
C VAL A 107 -9.42 -10.72 12.06
N LEU A 108 -9.94 -9.72 11.32
CA LEU A 108 -9.88 -8.33 11.75
C LEU A 108 -10.60 -8.13 13.08
N LEU A 109 -11.83 -8.61 13.20
CA LEU A 109 -12.65 -8.47 14.41
C LEU A 109 -12.02 -9.20 15.61
N ASP A 110 -11.51 -10.41 15.42
CA ASP A 110 -10.78 -11.16 16.45
C ASP A 110 -9.54 -10.39 16.94
N SER A 111 -8.86 -9.68 16.03
CA SER A 111 -7.71 -8.83 16.39
C SER A 111 -8.10 -7.56 17.16
N LEU A 112 -9.36 -7.10 17.06
CA LEU A 112 -9.89 -5.96 17.81
C LEU A 112 -10.39 -6.36 19.21
N ASP A 113 -10.80 -7.61 19.38
CA ASP A 113 -11.33 -8.13 20.64
C ASP A 113 -10.22 -8.48 21.65
N ASP A 114 -8.95 -8.56 21.22
CA ASP A 114 -7.80 -8.80 22.11
C ASP A 114 -7.52 -7.54 22.99
N PRO A 115 -7.82 -7.58 24.30
CA PRO A 115 -7.73 -6.40 25.17
C PRO A 115 -6.29 -6.13 25.66
N ALA A 116 -5.26 -6.81 25.14
CA ALA A 116 -3.89 -6.73 25.65
C ALA A 116 -3.11 -5.50 25.17
N GLY A 117 -3.77 -4.35 25.05
CA GLY A 117 -3.21 -3.08 24.59
C GLY A 117 -3.65 -1.84 25.37
N ALA A 118 -4.27 -1.98 26.54
CA ALA A 118 -4.56 -0.89 27.48
C ALA A 118 -3.52 -0.81 28.61
#